data_AF-L8TVZ4-F1
#
_entry.id   AF-L8TVZ4-F1
#
_cell.length_a   1.000
_cell.length_b   1.000
_cell.length_c   1.000
_cell.angle_alpha   90.00
_cell.angle_beta   90.00
_cell.angle_gamma   90.00
#
_symmetry.space_group_name_H-M   'P 1'
#
loop_
_entity.id
_entity.type
_entity.pdbx_description
1 polymer ?
#
loop_
_entity_poly.entity_id
_entity_poly.type
_entity_poly.pdbx_seq_one_letter_code
_entity_poly.pdbx_strand_id
1 'polypeptide(L)'
;AVRRGAASAEWKGAQPVPRRAVGGRTVTQMHYARQGIITPEMRFVALRENCDVELVRSELAAGRAIIPSNINHPESEPMIIGKAFLVKINANIGNSAVTSSIAEEVDKLQWATQWGADTVMDLSTGDDIHTTREWIIRNSPVPIGTVPIYQALEKVNGEANKLTWEIFRDTVIEQCEQGVDYMTVHAGVLLRYVPLTANRVTGIVSRGGSIMAGWCLAHHQENFLYTHFDELCEIFARYDVAFSLGDGLRPGATADANDAAQFAELDTLAELTLRAWEYDVQVMVEGPGHIPFHLVRENVERQQELCKGAPFYTLGPLVTDVAPGYDHITSAIGATEIARYGTAMLCYVTPKEHLGLPNKDDVKTGVITYKIAAHAADLAKGHPGAHERDDALSKARFEFRWRDQFALSLDPVTAEAFHDETLPAEPAKTAHFCSMCGPKFCSMRISQDIRDEYGSAEAQAALADRATGMREKSQEFLASGGKVYLPEPRLPEAVSP
;
A
#
# COMPACT_ATOMS: atom_id res chain seq x y z
N ALA A 1 -3.07 23.50 26.23
CA ALA A 1 -3.80 22.24 26.41
C ALA A 1 -3.42 21.62 27.76
N VAL A 2 -4.39 21.24 28.58
CA VAL A 2 -4.10 20.54 29.84
C VAL A 2 -3.66 19.12 29.48
N ARG A 3 -2.35 18.82 29.62
CA ARG A 3 -1.84 17.44 29.55
C ARG A 3 -2.48 16.67 30.72
N ARG A 4 -3.28 15.65 30.44
CA ARG A 4 -3.77 14.74 31.48
C ARG A 4 -2.59 13.86 31.91
N GLY A 5 -2.23 13.95 33.19
CA GLY A 5 -1.15 13.14 33.77
C GLY A 5 0.27 13.67 33.49
N ALA A 6 1.22 13.20 34.29
CA ALA A 6 2.63 13.29 33.96
C ALA A 6 2.91 12.27 32.86
N ALA A 7 3.59 12.68 31.79
CA ALA A 7 3.91 11.80 30.67
C ALA A 7 4.66 10.55 31.16
N SER A 8 4.22 9.36 30.75
CA SER A 8 4.84 8.09 31.18
C SER A 8 6.31 7.98 30.81
N ALA A 9 6.71 8.54 29.66
CA ALA A 9 8.10 8.71 29.27
C ALA A 9 8.25 9.89 28.28
N GLU A 10 8.60 11.09 28.77
CA GLU A 10 8.84 12.24 27.89
C GLU A 10 10.00 12.00 26.91
N TRP A 11 9.87 12.57 25.70
CA TRP A 11 10.95 12.61 24.71
C TRP A 11 12.18 13.33 25.30
N LYS A 12 13.33 12.67 25.22
CA LYS A 12 14.62 13.16 25.78
C LYS A 12 15.61 13.62 24.71
N GLY A 13 15.25 13.56 23.43
CA GLY A 13 16.10 14.00 22.33
C GLY A 13 16.03 15.50 22.09
N ALA A 14 16.44 15.92 20.90
CA ALA A 14 16.38 17.33 20.50
C ALA A 14 14.92 17.82 20.50
N GLN A 15 14.70 19.02 21.02
CA GLN A 15 13.42 19.72 20.98
C GLN A 15 13.57 20.94 20.06
N PRO A 16 13.51 20.75 18.73
CA PRO A 16 13.62 21.86 17.80
C PRO A 16 12.46 22.84 18.02
N VAL A 17 12.72 24.13 17.83
CA VAL A 17 11.66 25.14 17.86
C VAL A 17 10.76 24.91 16.65
N PRO A 18 9.44 24.68 16.82
CA PRO A 18 8.54 24.46 15.70
C PRO A 18 8.59 25.61 14.70
N ARG A 19 8.74 25.27 13.43
CA ARG A 19 8.72 26.19 12.30
C ARG A 19 7.30 26.35 11.80
N ARG A 20 7.04 27.51 11.23
CA ARG A 20 5.82 27.87 10.51
C ARG A 20 6.18 28.82 9.39
N ALA A 21 5.39 28.84 8.33
CA ALA A 21 5.51 29.85 7.29
C ALA A 21 5.45 31.27 7.88
N VAL A 22 6.22 32.19 7.30
CA VAL A 22 6.09 33.62 7.62
C VAL A 22 4.71 34.11 7.21
N GLY A 23 4.19 35.14 7.91
CA GLY A 23 2.81 35.59 7.75
C GLY A 23 2.41 35.85 6.29
N GLY A 24 1.28 35.26 5.88
CA GLY A 24 0.71 35.40 4.54
C GLY A 24 1.44 34.61 3.43
N ARG A 25 2.32 33.66 3.77
CA ARG A 25 2.99 32.78 2.80
C ARG A 25 2.50 31.34 2.93
N THR A 26 2.48 30.66 1.79
CA THR A 26 2.30 29.20 1.69
C THR A 26 3.65 28.55 1.43
N VAL A 27 3.91 27.42 2.07
CA VAL A 27 5.19 26.69 1.99
C VAL A 27 5.02 25.25 1.48
N THR A 28 3.91 24.97 0.79
CA THR A 28 3.58 23.61 0.36
C THR A 28 4.32 23.20 -0.90
N GLN A 29 4.57 21.89 -1.07
CA GLN A 29 5.13 21.37 -2.32
C GLN A 29 4.26 21.73 -3.54
N MET A 30 2.93 21.73 -3.40
CA MET A 30 2.01 22.13 -4.45
C MET A 30 2.15 23.61 -4.83
N HIS A 31 2.32 24.50 -3.84
CA HIS A 31 2.57 25.93 -4.07
C HIS A 31 3.86 26.14 -4.88
N TYR A 32 4.95 25.51 -4.45
CA TYR A 32 6.23 25.60 -5.16
C TYR A 32 6.13 25.02 -6.58
N ALA A 33 5.47 23.88 -6.73
CA ALA A 33 5.28 23.23 -8.03
C ALA A 33 4.51 24.12 -9.03
N ARG A 34 3.44 24.79 -8.58
CA ARG A 34 2.65 25.73 -9.39
C ARG A 34 3.42 26.98 -9.80
N GLN A 35 4.41 27.38 -9.02
CA GLN A 35 5.33 28.47 -9.37
C GLN A 35 6.48 28.03 -10.30
N GLY A 36 6.52 26.76 -10.72
CA GLY A 36 7.62 26.24 -11.53
C GLY A 36 8.91 26.01 -10.73
N ILE A 37 8.84 25.98 -9.40
CA ILE A 37 9.99 25.76 -8.53
C ILE A 37 10.14 24.26 -8.28
N ILE A 38 11.37 23.76 -8.50
CA ILE A 38 11.75 22.39 -8.17
C ILE A 38 12.47 22.40 -6.82
N THR A 39 11.84 21.81 -5.81
CA THR A 39 12.37 21.73 -4.44
C THR A 39 13.36 20.57 -4.27
N PRO A 40 14.14 20.53 -3.17
CA PRO A 40 14.96 19.37 -2.83
C PRO A 40 14.14 18.07 -2.69
N GLU A 41 12.94 18.14 -2.10
CA GLU A 41 12.05 16.99 -1.93
C GLU A 41 11.61 16.44 -3.29
N MET A 42 11.25 17.31 -4.25
CA MET A 42 10.92 16.88 -5.62
C MET A 42 12.08 16.15 -6.31
N ARG A 43 13.32 16.64 -6.13
CA ARG A 43 14.52 15.97 -6.67
C ARG A 43 14.75 14.61 -6.00
N PHE A 44 14.54 14.54 -4.69
CA PHE A 44 14.70 13.31 -3.93
C PHE A 44 13.74 12.23 -4.44
N VAL A 45 12.45 12.55 -4.55
CA VAL A 45 11.45 11.56 -4.99
C VAL A 45 11.61 11.20 -6.47
N ALA A 46 12.07 12.13 -7.33
CA ALA A 46 12.38 11.82 -8.72
C ALA A 46 13.50 10.77 -8.84
N LEU A 47 14.54 10.89 -8.01
CA LEU A 47 15.60 9.88 -7.93
C LEU A 47 15.07 8.55 -7.37
N ARG A 48 14.26 8.61 -6.31
CA ARG A 48 13.67 7.42 -5.66
C ARG A 48 12.76 6.62 -6.59
N GLU A 49 11.99 7.30 -7.43
CA GLU A 49 11.08 6.73 -8.43
C GLU A 49 11.76 6.48 -9.79
N ASN A 50 13.05 6.82 -9.92
CA ASN A 50 13.81 6.75 -11.18
C ASN A 50 13.10 7.42 -12.37
N CYS A 51 12.64 8.66 -12.19
CA CYS A 51 11.88 9.41 -13.18
C CYS A 51 12.37 10.86 -13.34
N ASP A 52 11.84 11.58 -14.33
CA ASP A 52 12.15 12.99 -14.53
C ASP A 52 11.53 13.85 -13.41
N VAL A 53 12.30 14.76 -12.84
CA VAL A 53 11.84 15.70 -11.82
C VAL A 53 10.71 16.62 -12.32
N GLU A 54 10.62 16.87 -13.64
CA GLU A 54 9.48 17.62 -14.17
C GLU A 54 8.18 16.82 -14.21
N LEU A 55 8.23 15.47 -14.28
CA LEU A 55 7.05 14.65 -14.04
C LEU A 55 6.54 14.87 -12.61
N VAL A 56 7.44 14.80 -11.63
CA VAL A 56 7.13 15.07 -10.22
C VAL A 56 6.49 16.44 -10.02
N ARG A 57 7.15 17.50 -10.49
CA ARG A 57 6.64 18.87 -10.33
C ARG A 57 5.30 19.06 -11.04
N SER A 58 5.13 18.54 -12.26
CA SER A 58 3.89 18.71 -13.01
C SER A 58 2.70 17.96 -12.40
N GLU A 59 2.91 16.76 -11.86
CA GLU A 59 1.88 16.01 -11.15
C GLU A 59 1.48 16.70 -9.83
N LEU A 60 2.44 17.26 -9.09
CA LEU A 60 2.17 18.06 -7.89
C LEU A 60 1.39 19.35 -8.21
N ALA A 61 1.81 20.08 -9.24
CA ALA A 61 1.16 21.33 -9.64
C ALA A 61 -0.30 21.10 -10.06
N ALA A 62 -0.57 19.96 -10.70
CA ALA A 62 -1.90 19.54 -11.12
C ALA A 62 -2.72 18.90 -9.99
N GLY A 63 -2.14 18.67 -8.81
CA GLY A 63 -2.80 18.02 -7.68
C GLY A 63 -3.01 16.50 -7.86
N ARG A 64 -2.37 15.88 -8.86
CA ARG A 64 -2.45 14.42 -9.12
C ARG A 64 -1.43 13.59 -8.36
N ALA A 65 -0.52 14.26 -7.66
CA ALA A 65 0.39 13.67 -6.71
C ALA A 65 0.57 14.59 -5.50
N ILE A 66 1.02 14.03 -4.38
CA ILE A 66 1.42 14.76 -3.18
C ILE A 66 2.77 14.24 -2.66
N ILE A 67 3.51 15.09 -1.97
CA ILE A 67 4.67 14.75 -1.14
C ILE A 67 4.33 15.20 0.29
N PRO A 68 3.84 14.30 1.17
CA PRO A 68 3.58 14.63 2.57
C PRO A 68 4.92 14.86 3.29
N SER A 69 5.23 16.13 3.57
CA SER A 69 6.54 16.52 4.08
C SER A 69 6.42 17.79 4.93
N ASN A 70 5.86 17.65 6.12
CA ASN A 70 5.71 18.77 7.03
C ASN A 70 7.09 19.36 7.37
N ILE A 71 7.20 20.69 7.36
CA ILE A 71 8.45 21.42 7.65
C ILE A 71 9.05 21.13 9.03
N ASN A 72 8.29 20.51 9.93
CA ASN A 72 8.68 20.09 11.27
C ASN A 72 8.99 18.58 11.38
N HIS A 73 9.07 17.85 10.27
CA HIS A 73 9.48 16.44 10.22
C HIS A 73 10.77 16.25 9.40
N PRO A 74 11.90 16.86 9.82
CA PRO A 74 13.16 16.76 9.10
C PRO A 74 13.76 15.34 9.07
N GLU A 75 13.25 14.43 9.90
CA GLU A 75 13.67 13.02 9.93
C GLU A 75 13.09 12.19 8.78
N SER A 76 12.00 12.64 8.15
CA SER A 76 11.33 11.93 7.06
C SER A 76 12.15 11.96 5.76
N GLU A 77 12.35 10.80 5.15
CA GLU A 77 12.89 10.69 3.80
C GLU A 77 11.76 10.86 2.77
N PRO A 78 11.76 11.93 1.95
CA PRO A 78 10.64 12.26 1.09
C PRO A 78 10.18 11.11 0.18
N MET A 79 8.86 10.99 0.00
CA MET A 79 8.22 10.04 -0.90
C MET A 79 7.03 10.72 -1.60
N ILE A 80 6.63 10.19 -2.75
CA ILE A 80 5.53 10.74 -3.55
C ILE A 80 4.38 9.75 -3.68
N ILE A 81 3.16 10.25 -3.51
CA ILE A 81 1.91 9.49 -3.62
C ILE A 81 1.15 10.04 -4.82
N GLY A 82 0.99 9.24 -5.87
CA GLY A 82 0.22 9.60 -7.06
C GLY A 82 0.13 8.44 -8.04
N LYS A 83 -0.89 8.44 -8.90
CA LYS A 83 -1.18 7.34 -9.84
C LYS A 83 -0.04 7.07 -10.83
N ALA A 84 0.73 8.09 -11.19
CA ALA A 84 1.85 8.01 -12.13
C ALA A 84 3.12 7.35 -11.55
N PHE A 85 3.16 7.12 -10.23
CA PHE A 85 4.31 6.59 -9.51
C PHE A 85 4.05 5.15 -9.03
N LEU A 86 5.03 4.53 -8.36
CA LEU A 86 4.85 3.25 -7.70
C LEU A 86 3.71 3.31 -6.69
N VAL A 87 2.91 2.24 -6.59
CA VAL A 87 1.83 2.17 -5.59
C VAL A 87 2.45 2.11 -4.19
N LYS A 88 2.02 3.01 -3.32
CA LYS A 88 2.51 3.10 -1.94
C LYS A 88 1.62 2.32 -0.98
N ILE A 89 2.16 1.91 0.17
CA ILE A 89 1.36 1.27 1.22
C ILE A 89 1.53 2.00 2.56
N ASN A 90 0.45 2.01 3.33
CA ASN A 90 0.44 2.55 4.70
C ASN A 90 0.28 1.43 5.73
N ALA A 91 1.00 1.52 6.84
CA ALA A 91 0.75 0.69 8.02
C ALA A 91 0.14 1.52 9.16
N ASN A 92 -0.93 1.03 9.76
CA ASN A 92 -1.52 1.63 10.96
C ASN A 92 -0.89 1.03 12.22
N ILE A 93 -0.37 1.90 13.09
CA ILE A 93 0.06 1.58 14.45
C ILE A 93 -0.75 2.43 15.43
N GLY A 94 -0.43 2.36 16.72
CA GLY A 94 -1.09 3.14 17.75
C GLY A 94 -1.41 2.32 18.98
N ASN A 95 -1.39 3.00 20.12
CA ASN A 95 -1.80 2.43 21.39
C ASN A 95 -3.33 2.42 21.53
N SER A 96 -3.84 1.69 22.52
CA SER A 96 -5.24 1.77 22.92
C SER A 96 -5.35 1.92 24.43
N ALA A 97 -6.53 2.31 24.91
CA ALA A 97 -6.84 2.37 26.34
C ALA A 97 -6.62 1.04 27.10
N VAL A 98 -6.46 -0.09 26.40
CA VAL A 98 -6.40 -1.43 27.00
C VAL A 98 -4.98 -2.02 26.97
N THR A 99 -4.15 -1.65 25.97
CA THR A 99 -2.83 -2.26 25.75
C THR A 99 -1.88 -1.34 24.99
N SER A 100 -0.58 -1.64 25.11
CA SER A 100 0.58 -1.05 24.41
C SER A 100 1.33 0.06 25.16
N SER A 101 2.65 0.07 25.00
CA SER A 101 3.56 1.10 25.55
C SER A 101 4.25 1.91 24.45
N ILE A 102 4.80 3.08 24.80
CA ILE A 102 5.56 3.93 23.86
C ILE A 102 6.67 3.14 23.13
N ALA A 103 7.40 2.29 23.86
CA ALA A 103 8.48 1.50 23.28
C ALA A 103 7.96 0.46 22.26
N GLU A 104 6.80 -0.14 22.52
CA GLU A 104 6.17 -1.08 21.59
C GLU A 104 5.65 -0.38 20.33
N GLU A 105 5.13 0.86 20.44
CA GLU A 105 4.73 1.64 19.27
C GLU A 105 5.93 2.02 18.38
N VAL A 106 7.05 2.40 18.99
CA VAL A 106 8.29 2.68 18.24
C VAL A 106 8.85 1.40 17.58
N ASP A 107 8.81 0.26 18.27
CA ASP A 107 9.21 -1.03 17.66
C ASP A 107 8.29 -1.41 16.49
N LYS A 108 6.97 -1.18 16.60
CA LYS A 108 6.03 -1.40 15.49
C LYS A 108 6.29 -0.47 14.30
N LEU A 109 6.63 0.80 14.53
CA LEU A 109 7.06 1.74 13.48
C LEU A 109 8.28 1.20 12.72
N GLN A 110 9.34 0.86 13.46
CA GLN A 110 10.59 0.35 12.86
C GLN A 110 10.34 -0.96 12.12
N TRP A 111 9.51 -1.84 12.69
CA TRP A 111 9.17 -3.11 12.08
C TRP A 111 8.37 -2.95 10.80
N ALA A 112 7.34 -2.09 10.79
CA ALA A 112 6.52 -1.85 9.61
C ALA A 112 7.35 -1.26 8.45
N THR A 113 8.18 -0.25 8.75
CA THR A 113 9.05 0.40 7.76
C THR A 113 10.13 -0.54 7.23
N GLN A 114 10.73 -1.37 8.09
CA GLN A 114 11.70 -2.40 7.68
C GLN A 114 11.13 -3.36 6.61
N TRP A 115 9.86 -3.74 6.72
CA TRP A 115 9.21 -4.65 5.78
C TRP A 115 8.61 -3.94 4.55
N GLY A 116 8.67 -2.61 4.51
CA GLY A 116 8.39 -1.83 3.31
C GLY A 116 7.18 -0.90 3.40
N ALA A 117 6.62 -0.63 4.59
CA ALA A 117 5.61 0.41 4.75
C ALA A 117 6.16 1.77 4.27
N ASP A 118 5.46 2.41 3.34
CA ASP A 118 5.90 3.66 2.71
C ASP A 118 5.44 4.89 3.53
N THR A 119 4.35 4.76 4.27
CA THR A 119 3.89 5.70 5.31
C THR A 119 3.40 4.93 6.54
N VAL A 120 3.30 5.61 7.67
CA VAL A 120 2.72 5.05 8.90
C VAL A 120 1.72 6.01 9.50
N MET A 121 0.57 5.50 9.96
CA MET A 121 -0.38 6.31 10.74
C MET A 121 -0.34 5.94 12.21
N ASP A 122 -0.22 6.97 13.05
CA ASP A 122 -0.46 6.85 14.49
C ASP A 122 -1.96 7.03 14.79
N LEU A 123 -2.62 5.90 15.05
CA LEU A 123 -4.04 5.84 15.41
C LEU A 123 -4.26 5.66 16.93
N SER A 124 -3.26 6.06 17.73
CA SER A 124 -3.29 6.00 19.19
C SER A 124 -4.56 6.62 19.80
N THR A 125 -5.07 5.99 20.85
CA THR A 125 -6.25 6.43 21.62
C THR A 125 -6.02 6.25 23.12
N GLY A 126 -6.67 7.07 23.94
CA GLY A 126 -6.49 7.07 25.39
C GLY A 126 -5.38 8.02 25.87
N ASP A 127 -4.67 7.62 26.92
CA ASP A 127 -3.65 8.45 27.57
C ASP A 127 -2.35 8.55 26.73
N ASP A 128 -1.57 9.60 26.99
CA ASP A 128 -0.23 9.83 26.41
C ASP A 128 -0.11 9.93 24.87
N ILE A 129 -1.22 10.11 24.13
CA ILE A 129 -1.23 10.26 22.66
C ILE A 129 -0.14 11.24 22.15
N HIS A 130 -0.05 12.43 22.77
CA HIS A 130 0.94 13.44 22.37
C HIS A 130 2.38 12.93 22.55
N THR A 131 2.66 12.29 23.69
CA THR A 131 3.98 11.80 24.07
C THR A 131 4.39 10.64 23.18
N THR A 132 3.51 9.65 22.97
CA THR A 132 3.75 8.51 22.08
C THR A 132 4.08 8.99 20.67
N ARG A 133 3.28 9.92 20.13
CA ARG A 133 3.49 10.47 18.80
C ARG A 133 4.81 11.22 18.66
N GLU A 134 5.26 11.93 19.70
CA GLU A 134 6.57 12.59 19.68
C GLU A 134 7.69 11.57 19.48
N TRP A 135 7.64 10.43 20.18
CA TRP A 135 8.59 9.34 19.98
C TRP A 135 8.51 8.73 18.58
N ILE A 136 7.29 8.55 18.04
CA ILE A 136 7.09 8.01 16.69
C ILE A 136 7.70 8.95 15.64
N ILE A 137 7.32 10.23 15.62
CA ILE A 137 7.77 11.16 14.58
C ILE A 137 9.29 11.33 14.63
N ARG A 138 9.88 11.53 15.82
CA ARG A 138 11.33 11.73 15.95
C ARG A 138 12.16 10.48 15.58
N ASN A 139 11.54 9.32 15.41
CA ASN A 139 12.19 8.07 15.00
C ASN A 139 11.65 7.53 13.66
N SER A 140 10.84 8.30 12.92
CA SER A 140 10.26 7.87 11.67
C SER A 140 11.06 8.37 10.48
N PRO A 141 11.58 7.47 9.62
CA PRO A 141 12.14 7.86 8.33
C PRO A 141 11.08 8.00 7.23
N VAL A 142 9.81 7.78 7.55
CA VAL A 142 8.68 7.84 6.61
C VAL A 142 7.63 8.85 7.06
N PRO A 143 6.76 9.35 6.17
CA PRO A 143 5.69 10.24 6.55
C PRO A 143 4.76 9.63 7.61
N ILE A 144 4.38 10.46 8.61
CA ILE A 144 3.45 10.12 9.68
C ILE A 144 2.10 10.77 9.44
N GLY A 145 1.06 9.94 9.38
CA GLY A 145 -0.33 10.38 9.35
C GLY A 145 -1.03 10.26 10.71
N THR A 146 -2.08 11.04 10.90
CA THR A 146 -2.95 10.95 12.08
C THR A 146 -4.43 11.16 11.73
N VAL A 147 -5.31 10.91 12.71
CA VAL A 147 -6.71 11.34 12.67
C VAL A 147 -6.94 12.31 13.83
N PRO A 148 -6.84 13.64 13.63
CA PRO A 148 -6.81 14.61 14.74
C PRO A 148 -8.06 14.57 15.65
N ILE A 149 -9.20 14.11 15.13
CA ILE A 149 -10.44 13.99 15.91
C ILE A 149 -10.31 12.99 17.07
N TYR A 150 -9.42 12.00 16.98
CA TYR A 150 -9.22 11.01 18.05
C TYR A 150 -8.63 11.67 19.29
N GLN A 151 -7.57 12.47 19.12
CA GLN A 151 -7.00 13.21 20.23
C GLN A 151 -7.93 14.34 20.71
N ALA A 152 -8.64 15.01 19.80
CA ALA A 152 -9.62 16.03 20.18
C ALA A 152 -10.74 15.45 21.05
N LEU A 153 -11.18 14.22 20.74
CA LEU A 153 -12.19 13.51 21.53
C LEU A 153 -11.67 13.15 22.94
N GLU A 154 -10.42 12.76 23.08
CA GLU A 154 -9.80 12.53 24.40
C GLU A 154 -9.73 13.81 25.23
N LYS A 155 -9.47 14.97 24.61
CA LYS A 155 -9.48 16.28 25.30
C LYS A 155 -10.85 16.63 25.89
N VAL A 156 -11.92 16.02 25.40
CA VAL A 156 -13.28 16.14 25.93
C VAL A 156 -13.80 14.86 26.59
N ASN A 157 -12.90 13.99 27.04
CA ASN A 157 -13.21 12.77 27.79
C ASN A 157 -14.13 11.78 27.07
N GLY A 158 -14.00 11.64 25.74
CA GLY A 158 -14.85 10.72 24.98
C GLY A 158 -16.24 11.27 24.65
N GLU A 159 -16.58 12.47 25.09
CA GLU A 159 -17.91 13.05 24.90
C GLU A 159 -17.99 13.79 23.57
N ALA A 160 -18.40 13.09 22.50
CA ALA A 160 -18.44 13.65 21.15
C ALA A 160 -19.20 14.98 21.08
N ASN A 161 -20.33 15.12 21.77
CA ASN A 161 -21.13 16.35 21.81
C ASN A 161 -20.41 17.57 22.45
N LYS A 162 -19.29 17.38 23.14
CA LYS A 162 -18.48 18.47 23.72
C LYS A 162 -17.36 18.95 22.79
N LEU A 163 -17.17 18.31 21.63
CA LEU A 163 -16.23 18.78 20.62
C LEU A 163 -16.65 20.17 20.11
N THR A 164 -15.66 21.04 19.92
CA THR A 164 -15.83 22.34 19.26
C THR A 164 -14.72 22.54 18.24
N TRP A 165 -14.92 23.50 17.34
CA TRP A 165 -13.91 23.93 16.39
C TRP A 165 -12.59 24.29 17.08
N GLU A 166 -12.62 25.04 18.19
CA GLU A 166 -11.42 25.50 18.89
C GLU A 166 -10.59 24.32 19.43
N ILE A 167 -11.24 23.31 20.01
CA ILE A 167 -10.55 22.12 20.53
C ILE A 167 -9.88 21.35 19.38
N PHE A 168 -10.59 21.22 18.25
CA PHE A 168 -10.06 20.55 17.06
C PHE A 168 -8.89 21.34 16.45
N ARG A 169 -9.07 22.64 16.23
CA ARG A 169 -8.05 23.56 15.72
C ARG A 169 -6.78 23.54 16.54
N ASP A 170 -6.90 23.64 17.87
CA ASP A 170 -5.75 23.59 18.77
C ASP A 170 -5.05 22.22 18.72
N THR A 171 -5.79 21.14 18.48
CA THR A 171 -5.23 19.78 18.27
C THR A 171 -4.50 19.66 16.95
N VAL A 172 -5.05 20.22 15.88
CA VAL A 172 -4.39 20.28 14.56
C VAL A 172 -3.08 21.05 14.66
N ILE A 173 -3.08 22.25 15.25
CA ILE A 173 -1.86 23.06 15.40
C ILE A 173 -0.80 22.32 16.22
N GLU A 174 -1.20 21.70 17.34
CA GLU A 174 -0.31 20.87 18.15
C GLU A 174 0.37 19.77 17.31
N GLN A 175 -0.38 19.09 16.45
CA GLN A 175 0.16 18.03 15.60
C GLN A 175 1.01 18.56 14.43
N CYS A 176 0.66 19.71 13.86
CA CYS A 176 1.48 20.40 12.85
C CYS A 176 2.86 20.77 13.43
N GLU A 177 2.91 21.24 14.67
CA GLU A 177 4.14 21.62 15.36
C GLU A 177 5.01 20.40 15.71
N GLN A 178 4.41 19.23 15.95
CA GLN A 178 5.15 17.98 16.16
C GLN A 178 5.77 17.44 14.86
N GLY A 179 5.19 17.75 13.69
CA GLY A 179 5.66 17.23 12.39
C GLY A 179 4.79 16.13 11.79
N VAL A 180 3.49 16.09 12.08
CA VAL A 180 2.57 15.20 11.33
C VAL A 180 2.50 15.65 9.87
N ASP A 181 2.70 14.75 8.91
CA ASP A 181 2.80 15.07 7.47
C ASP A 181 1.46 15.13 6.76
N TYR A 182 0.50 14.31 7.20
CA TYR A 182 -0.86 14.34 6.67
C TYR A 182 -1.88 14.01 7.74
N MET A 183 -3.09 14.54 7.56
CA MET A 183 -4.17 14.35 8.54
C MET A 183 -5.44 13.88 7.85
N THR A 184 -6.01 12.80 8.38
CA THR A 184 -7.33 12.32 8.01
C THR A 184 -8.41 13.22 8.61
N VAL A 185 -9.12 13.95 7.76
CA VAL A 185 -10.17 14.89 8.17
C VAL A 185 -11.51 14.48 7.55
N HIS A 186 -12.47 14.15 8.40
CA HIS A 186 -13.80 13.65 8.02
C HIS A 186 -14.77 14.81 7.74
N ALA A 187 -14.36 15.76 6.90
CA ALA A 187 -15.16 16.93 6.54
C ALA A 187 -16.29 16.61 5.55
N GLY A 188 -16.29 15.42 4.93
CA GLY A 188 -17.35 14.96 4.03
C GLY A 188 -18.61 14.40 4.73
N VAL A 189 -18.54 14.16 6.05
CA VAL A 189 -19.67 13.61 6.82
C VAL A 189 -20.66 14.72 7.16
N LEU A 190 -21.52 15.07 6.21
CA LEU A 190 -22.49 16.15 6.38
C LEU A 190 -23.75 15.67 7.10
N LEU A 191 -24.38 16.57 7.86
CA LEU A 191 -25.59 16.27 8.64
C LEU A 191 -26.68 15.60 7.78
N ARG A 192 -26.86 16.10 6.56
CA ARG A 192 -27.86 15.59 5.61
C ARG A 192 -27.57 14.18 5.08
N TYR A 193 -26.33 13.69 5.21
CA TYR A 193 -25.96 12.34 4.75
C TYR A 193 -26.14 11.28 5.84
N VAL A 194 -26.15 11.66 7.11
CA VAL A 194 -26.33 10.70 8.23
C VAL A 194 -27.60 9.85 8.09
N PRO A 195 -28.77 10.38 7.69
CA PRO A 195 -29.96 9.55 7.48
C PRO A 195 -29.84 8.53 6.34
N LEU A 196 -28.95 8.75 5.36
CA LEU A 196 -28.75 7.83 4.24
C LEU A 196 -28.18 6.48 4.72
N THR A 197 -27.48 6.45 5.85
CA THR A 197 -26.90 5.23 6.42
C THR A 197 -27.88 4.41 7.26
N ALA A 198 -29.11 4.89 7.46
CA ALA A 198 -30.06 4.26 8.38
C ALA A 198 -30.47 2.83 7.98
N ASN A 199 -30.40 2.50 6.69
CA ASN A 199 -30.77 1.19 6.15
C ASN A 199 -29.55 0.31 5.80
N ARG A 200 -28.34 0.74 6.14
CA ARG A 200 -27.14 -0.08 5.96
C ARG A 200 -27.15 -1.29 6.89
N VAL A 201 -26.56 -2.38 6.43
CA VAL A 201 -26.33 -3.60 7.23
C VAL A 201 -25.37 -3.30 8.37
N THR A 202 -24.31 -2.53 8.12
CA THR A 202 -23.25 -2.23 9.10
C THR A 202 -23.17 -0.77 9.53
N GLY A 203 -24.09 0.08 9.06
CA GLY A 203 -24.16 1.48 9.47
C GLY A 203 -22.92 2.29 9.08
N ILE A 204 -22.38 3.04 10.05
CA ILE A 204 -21.17 3.85 9.89
C ILE A 204 -20.02 3.14 10.62
N VAL A 205 -19.09 2.56 9.86
CA VAL A 205 -17.95 1.82 10.42
C VAL A 205 -16.67 2.65 10.56
N SER A 206 -16.65 3.87 10.01
CA SER A 206 -15.56 4.80 10.30
C SER A 206 -15.66 5.29 11.74
N ARG A 207 -14.58 5.12 12.52
CA ARG A 207 -14.49 5.69 13.87
C ARG A 207 -14.59 7.21 13.84
N GLY A 208 -13.85 7.87 12.94
CA GLY A 208 -13.92 9.33 12.82
C GLY A 208 -15.26 9.81 12.26
N GLY A 209 -15.80 9.08 11.28
CA GLY A 209 -17.11 9.39 10.71
C GLY A 209 -18.27 9.25 11.71
N SER A 210 -18.26 8.22 12.55
CA SER A 210 -19.29 8.02 13.58
C SER A 210 -19.23 9.07 14.69
N ILE A 211 -18.04 9.54 15.07
CA ILE A 211 -17.86 10.67 16.00
C ILE A 211 -18.52 11.94 15.41
N MET A 212 -18.24 12.25 14.14
CA MET A 212 -18.79 13.43 13.48
C MET A 212 -20.30 13.33 13.27
N ALA A 213 -20.81 12.16 12.88
CA ALA A 213 -22.25 11.92 12.77
C ALA A 213 -22.95 12.11 14.13
N GLY A 214 -22.37 11.58 15.21
CA GLY A 214 -22.88 11.76 16.58
C GLY A 214 -22.90 13.23 17.01
N TRP A 215 -21.85 14.00 16.69
CA TRP A 215 -21.80 15.43 16.96
C TRP A 215 -22.89 16.20 16.17
N CYS A 216 -23.01 15.94 14.86
CA CYS A 216 -24.01 16.58 14.00
C CYS A 216 -25.43 16.32 14.50
N LEU A 217 -25.74 15.09 14.93
CA LEU A 217 -27.06 14.74 15.49
C LEU A 217 -27.33 15.38 16.85
N ALA A 218 -26.33 15.46 17.72
CA ALA A 218 -26.46 16.04 19.06
C ALA A 218 -26.77 17.54 19.01
N HIS A 219 -26.18 18.26 18.04
CA HIS A 219 -26.35 19.71 17.89
C HIS A 219 -27.35 20.11 16.81
N HIS A 220 -27.73 19.18 15.93
CA HIS A 220 -28.49 19.44 14.71
C HIS A 220 -27.89 20.58 13.87
N GLN A 221 -26.56 20.56 13.75
CA GLN A 221 -25.75 21.53 13.01
C GLN A 221 -24.92 20.83 11.95
N GLU A 222 -24.52 21.57 10.91
CA GLU A 222 -23.60 21.05 9.90
C GLU A 222 -22.22 20.78 10.50
N ASN A 223 -21.54 19.77 9.96
CA ASN A 223 -20.22 19.34 10.39
C ASN A 223 -19.23 20.52 10.51
N PHE A 224 -18.72 20.78 11.71
CA PHE A 224 -17.83 21.93 11.93
C PHE A 224 -16.50 21.82 11.16
N LEU A 225 -16.05 20.61 10.80
CA LEU A 225 -14.87 20.41 9.95
C LEU A 225 -15.12 20.90 8.51
N TYR A 226 -16.37 20.77 8.04
CA TYR A 226 -16.80 21.29 6.75
C TYR A 226 -16.97 22.82 6.79
N THR A 227 -17.60 23.35 7.83
CA THR A 227 -17.87 24.80 7.92
C THR A 227 -16.60 25.63 8.19
N HIS A 228 -15.59 25.05 8.84
CA HIS A 228 -14.28 25.66 9.08
C HIS A 228 -13.17 25.13 8.17
N PHE A 229 -13.53 24.50 7.05
CA PHE A 229 -12.55 23.86 6.16
C PHE A 229 -11.50 24.85 5.61
N ASP A 230 -11.90 26.09 5.32
CA ASP A 230 -11.01 27.15 4.83
C ASP A 230 -9.96 27.53 5.89
N GLU A 231 -10.36 27.64 7.17
CA GLU A 231 -9.44 27.90 8.28
C GLU A 231 -8.46 26.72 8.47
N LEU A 232 -8.90 25.48 8.23
CA LEU A 232 -7.98 24.32 8.18
C LEU A 232 -6.97 24.43 7.05
N CYS A 233 -7.40 24.85 5.86
CA CYS A 233 -6.50 25.05 4.72
C CYS A 233 -5.41 26.09 5.04
N GLU A 234 -5.79 27.20 5.67
CA GLU A 234 -4.83 28.23 6.13
C GLU A 234 -3.83 27.69 7.17
N ILE A 235 -4.25 26.76 8.02
CA ILE A 235 -3.33 26.10 8.97
C ILE A 235 -2.38 25.19 8.18
N PHE A 236 -2.89 24.30 7.34
CA PHE A 236 -2.08 23.31 6.62
C PHE A 236 -1.06 23.97 5.68
N ALA A 237 -1.46 25.05 4.99
CA ALA A 237 -0.61 25.85 4.11
C ALA A 237 0.64 26.42 4.81
N ARG A 238 0.60 26.62 6.13
CA ARG A 238 1.70 27.17 6.93
C ARG A 238 2.75 26.13 7.35
N TYR A 239 2.41 24.84 7.28
CA TYR A 239 3.27 23.75 7.75
C TYR A 239 3.58 22.70 6.68
N ASP A 240 2.92 22.77 5.53
CA ASP A 240 2.93 21.73 4.49
C ASP A 240 2.40 20.37 4.96
N VAL A 241 1.27 20.42 5.68
CA VAL A 241 0.49 19.23 6.00
C VAL A 241 -0.45 18.93 4.84
N ALA A 242 -0.48 17.69 4.37
CA ALA A 242 -1.42 17.25 3.35
C ALA A 242 -2.78 16.85 3.96
N PHE A 243 -3.86 17.15 3.25
CA PHE A 243 -5.16 16.54 3.55
C PHE A 243 -5.18 15.09 3.12
N SER A 244 -5.61 14.21 4.02
CA SER A 244 -6.25 12.95 3.69
C SER A 244 -7.75 13.14 3.93
N LEU A 245 -8.53 13.37 2.87
CA LEU A 245 -9.96 13.62 3.03
C LEU A 245 -10.66 12.30 3.35
N GLY A 246 -11.11 12.16 4.60
CA GLY A 246 -11.54 10.88 5.18
C GLY A 246 -12.88 10.38 4.64
N ASP A 247 -13.00 9.07 4.50
CA ASP A 247 -14.18 8.34 4.03
C ASP A 247 -15.10 7.93 5.20
N GLY A 248 -15.65 8.92 5.90
CA GLY A 248 -16.46 8.72 7.10
C GLY A 248 -17.70 7.86 6.88
N LEU A 249 -18.23 7.81 5.68
CA LEU A 249 -19.38 7.01 5.24
C LEU A 249 -18.96 5.84 4.34
N ARG A 250 -17.72 5.34 4.43
CA ARG A 250 -17.33 4.11 3.72
C ARG A 250 -18.20 2.89 4.11
N PRO A 251 -18.36 1.90 3.21
CA PRO A 251 -19.08 0.66 3.50
C PRO A 251 -18.25 -0.28 4.40
N GLY A 252 -18.91 -0.85 5.41
CA GLY A 252 -18.35 -1.85 6.33
C GLY A 252 -18.82 -3.29 6.08
N ALA A 253 -19.63 -3.47 5.04
CA ALA A 253 -20.01 -4.76 4.49
C ALA A 253 -20.19 -4.62 2.99
N THR A 254 -19.98 -5.72 2.27
CA THR A 254 -20.21 -5.79 0.82
C THR A 254 -21.64 -5.42 0.42
N ALA A 255 -22.62 -5.58 1.32
CA ALA A 255 -24.02 -5.19 1.10
C ALA A 255 -24.25 -3.67 1.09
N ASP A 256 -23.36 -2.89 1.72
CA ASP A 256 -23.46 -1.44 1.83
C ASP A 256 -22.63 -0.72 0.75
N ALA A 257 -21.92 -1.49 -0.10
CA ALA A 257 -21.04 -0.99 -1.14
C ALA A 257 -21.77 -0.18 -2.21
N ASN A 258 -21.17 0.94 -2.61
CA ASN A 258 -21.63 1.84 -3.66
C ASN A 258 -23.01 2.46 -3.37
N ASP A 259 -23.40 2.55 -2.10
CA ASP A 259 -24.68 3.13 -1.72
C ASP A 259 -24.69 4.67 -1.82
N ALA A 260 -25.87 5.24 -1.58
CA ALA A 260 -26.08 6.69 -1.66
C ALA A 260 -25.24 7.47 -0.64
N ALA A 261 -25.00 6.94 0.56
CA ALA A 261 -24.23 7.63 1.59
C ALA A 261 -22.75 7.72 1.22
N GLN A 262 -22.17 6.62 0.73
CA GLN A 262 -20.78 6.57 0.29
C GLN A 262 -20.52 7.57 -0.83
N PHE A 263 -21.36 7.55 -1.88
CA PHE A 263 -21.14 8.42 -3.02
C PHE A 263 -21.49 9.88 -2.77
N ALA A 264 -22.46 10.17 -1.90
CA ALA A 264 -22.73 11.56 -1.48
C ALA A 264 -21.55 12.17 -0.73
N GLU A 265 -20.87 11.39 0.12
CA GLU A 265 -19.62 11.83 0.73
C GLU A 265 -18.53 12.05 -0.33
N LEU A 266 -18.31 11.10 -1.25
CA LEU A 266 -17.31 11.24 -2.31
C LEU A 266 -17.51 12.50 -3.17
N ASP A 267 -18.76 12.81 -3.53
CA ASP A 267 -19.10 14.04 -4.27
C ASP A 267 -18.70 15.30 -3.48
N THR A 268 -18.82 15.25 -2.14
CA THR A 268 -18.38 16.33 -1.23
C THR A 268 -16.86 16.38 -1.11
N LEU A 269 -16.18 15.24 -1.04
CA LEU A 269 -14.72 15.20 -1.00
C LEU A 269 -14.11 15.78 -2.29
N ALA A 270 -14.77 15.60 -3.44
CA ALA A 270 -14.37 16.24 -4.69
C ALA A 270 -14.47 17.78 -4.62
N GLU A 271 -15.54 18.32 -4.03
CA GLU A 271 -15.67 19.76 -3.76
C GLU A 271 -14.53 20.26 -2.84
N LEU A 272 -14.33 19.57 -1.71
CA LEU A 272 -13.32 19.94 -0.72
C LEU A 272 -11.89 19.84 -1.26
N THR A 273 -11.64 18.91 -2.18
CA THR A 273 -10.35 18.80 -2.90
C THR A 273 -10.06 20.08 -3.68
N LEU A 274 -11.03 20.56 -4.47
CA LEU A 274 -10.87 21.79 -5.25
C LEU A 274 -10.71 23.01 -4.34
N ARG A 275 -11.49 23.08 -3.25
CA ARG A 275 -11.37 24.16 -2.25
C ARG A 275 -9.98 24.18 -1.62
N ALA A 276 -9.44 23.05 -1.17
CA ALA A 276 -8.09 22.99 -0.60
C ALA A 276 -7.00 23.39 -1.61
N TRP A 277 -7.19 23.05 -2.90
CA TRP A 277 -6.29 23.48 -3.96
C TRP A 277 -6.31 24.99 -4.22
N GLU A 278 -7.36 25.74 -3.85
CA GLU A 278 -7.33 27.21 -3.91
C GLU A 278 -6.34 27.82 -2.90
N TYR A 279 -6.01 27.08 -1.85
CA TYR A 279 -5.00 27.44 -0.83
C TYR A 279 -3.63 26.82 -1.11
N ASP A 280 -3.45 26.19 -2.27
CA ASP A 280 -2.29 25.36 -2.63
C ASP A 280 -2.00 24.24 -1.60
N VAL A 281 -3.01 23.73 -0.89
CA VAL A 281 -2.82 22.62 0.04
C VAL A 281 -2.89 21.28 -0.69
N GLN A 282 -1.94 20.40 -0.39
CA GLN A 282 -1.86 19.06 -0.98
C GLN A 282 -3.03 18.18 -0.50
N VAL A 283 -3.63 17.39 -1.39
CA VAL A 283 -4.81 16.56 -1.07
C VAL A 283 -4.65 15.16 -1.64
N MET A 284 -4.93 14.16 -0.80
CA MET A 284 -5.38 12.83 -1.22
C MET A 284 -6.78 12.55 -0.67
N VAL A 285 -7.51 11.66 -1.32
CA VAL A 285 -8.90 11.30 -0.96
C VAL A 285 -8.90 9.87 -0.45
N GLU A 286 -9.51 9.63 0.70
CA GLU A 286 -9.71 8.27 1.22
C GLU A 286 -10.88 7.58 0.54
N GLY A 287 -10.81 6.24 0.47
CA GLY A 287 -11.75 5.41 -0.27
C GLY A 287 -12.02 4.07 0.41
N PRO A 288 -13.02 3.35 -0.11
CA PRO A 288 -13.83 2.40 0.64
C PRO A 288 -13.09 1.24 1.27
N GLY A 289 -13.80 0.64 2.24
CA GLY A 289 -13.44 -0.58 2.96
C GLY A 289 -13.95 -1.85 2.28
N HIS A 290 -15.25 -2.16 2.37
CA HIS A 290 -15.79 -3.45 1.91
C HIS A 290 -16.53 -3.28 0.57
N ILE A 291 -15.97 -3.82 -0.52
CA ILE A 291 -16.51 -3.67 -1.88
C ILE A 291 -16.43 -5.02 -2.60
N PRO A 292 -17.54 -5.63 -3.02
CA PRO A 292 -17.49 -6.89 -3.77
C PRO A 292 -16.73 -6.68 -5.09
N PHE A 293 -15.93 -7.66 -5.50
CA PHE A 293 -14.91 -7.51 -6.56
C PHE A 293 -15.40 -6.81 -7.84
N HIS A 294 -16.61 -7.13 -8.32
CA HIS A 294 -17.18 -6.56 -9.54
C HIS A 294 -17.50 -5.04 -9.46
N LEU A 295 -17.54 -4.45 -8.26
CA LEU A 295 -17.79 -3.02 -8.02
C LEU A 295 -16.50 -2.21 -7.75
N VAL A 296 -15.35 -2.88 -7.60
CA VAL A 296 -14.08 -2.22 -7.25
C VAL A 296 -13.69 -1.16 -8.27
N ARG A 297 -13.80 -1.48 -9.56
CA ARG A 297 -13.42 -0.58 -10.66
C ARG A 297 -14.24 0.72 -10.68
N GLU A 298 -15.54 0.64 -10.43
CA GLU A 298 -16.43 1.82 -10.45
C GLU A 298 -15.96 2.89 -9.44
N ASN A 299 -15.52 2.45 -8.26
CA ASN A 299 -15.08 3.35 -7.20
C ASN A 299 -13.89 4.21 -7.60
N VAL A 300 -12.85 3.59 -8.15
CA VAL A 300 -11.63 4.30 -8.55
C VAL A 300 -11.86 5.14 -9.80
N GLU A 301 -12.62 4.67 -10.79
CA GLU A 301 -12.95 5.50 -11.96
C GLU A 301 -13.75 6.75 -11.57
N ARG A 302 -14.76 6.58 -10.70
CA ARG A 302 -15.57 7.70 -10.20
C ARG A 302 -14.75 8.68 -9.38
N GLN A 303 -13.88 8.20 -8.49
CA GLN A 303 -13.03 9.09 -7.71
C GLN A 303 -12.07 9.89 -8.61
N GLN A 304 -11.44 9.23 -9.59
CA GLN A 304 -10.49 9.89 -10.50
C GLN A 304 -11.17 10.98 -11.33
N GLU A 305 -12.42 10.75 -11.78
CA GLU A 305 -13.20 11.74 -12.53
C GLU A 305 -13.65 12.93 -11.67
N LEU A 306 -14.24 12.66 -10.50
CA LEU A 306 -14.80 13.68 -9.63
C LEU A 306 -13.70 14.52 -8.98
N CYS A 307 -12.69 13.86 -8.41
CA CYS A 307 -11.59 14.51 -7.68
C CYS A 307 -10.44 14.95 -8.59
N LYS A 308 -10.66 15.01 -9.91
CA LYS A 308 -9.69 15.51 -10.92
C LYS A 308 -8.32 14.83 -10.87
N GLY A 309 -8.32 13.54 -10.59
CA GLY A 309 -7.11 12.73 -10.49
C GLY A 309 -6.32 12.91 -9.20
N ALA A 310 -6.87 13.56 -8.15
CA ALA A 310 -6.26 13.58 -6.83
C ALA A 310 -5.89 12.15 -6.38
N PRO A 311 -4.75 11.94 -5.71
CA PRO A 311 -4.34 10.62 -5.24
C PRO A 311 -5.44 9.95 -4.42
N PHE A 312 -5.72 8.69 -4.72
CA PHE A 312 -6.70 7.90 -3.99
C PHE A 312 -5.99 7.00 -2.97
N TYR A 313 -6.55 6.91 -1.77
CA TYR A 313 -6.02 6.16 -0.64
C TYR A 313 -7.08 5.21 -0.08
N THR A 314 -6.97 3.90 -0.30
CA THR A 314 -8.06 2.95 0.04
C THR A 314 -7.70 1.99 1.17
N LEU A 315 -8.69 1.63 1.99
CA LEU A 315 -8.57 0.57 2.99
C LEU A 315 -8.96 -0.79 2.39
N GLY A 316 -7.98 -1.48 1.80
CA GLY A 316 -8.25 -2.63 0.93
C GLY A 316 -8.60 -2.20 -0.49
N PRO A 317 -9.79 -2.51 -1.03
CA PRO A 317 -10.99 -2.96 -0.30
C PRO A 317 -11.10 -4.48 -0.07
N LEU A 318 -11.79 -4.88 1.00
CA LEU A 318 -12.19 -6.27 1.27
C LEU A 318 -13.27 -6.70 0.27
N VAL A 319 -13.00 -7.78 -0.48
CA VAL A 319 -13.90 -8.26 -1.53
C VAL A 319 -14.98 -9.22 -1.04
N THR A 320 -14.88 -9.67 0.21
CA THR A 320 -15.81 -10.59 0.86
C THR A 320 -15.70 -10.49 2.38
N ASP A 321 -16.82 -10.68 3.08
CA ASP A 321 -16.94 -10.50 4.54
C ASP A 321 -16.87 -11.83 5.31
N VAL A 322 -16.65 -12.96 4.62
CA VAL A 322 -16.85 -14.31 5.20
C VAL A 322 -15.58 -14.95 5.77
N ALA A 323 -14.47 -14.23 5.83
CA ALA A 323 -13.16 -14.79 6.21
C ALA A 323 -12.39 -13.96 7.26
N PRO A 324 -13.00 -13.60 8.40
CA PRO A 324 -12.27 -12.94 9.50
C PRO A 324 -11.09 -13.81 9.94
N GLY A 325 -9.94 -13.18 10.21
CA GLY A 325 -8.65 -13.88 10.39
C GLY A 325 -7.80 -13.91 9.11
N TYR A 326 -8.42 -13.69 7.95
CA TYR A 326 -7.78 -13.70 6.63
C TYR A 326 -8.08 -12.43 5.83
N ASP A 327 -8.47 -11.35 6.52
CA ASP A 327 -8.88 -10.12 5.85
C ASP A 327 -7.74 -9.40 5.13
N HIS A 328 -6.49 -9.61 5.55
CA HIS A 328 -5.31 -9.25 4.76
C HIS A 328 -5.35 -9.85 3.34
N ILE A 329 -5.86 -11.07 3.17
CA ILE A 329 -6.00 -11.74 1.86
C ILE A 329 -7.25 -11.24 1.13
N THR A 330 -8.40 -11.18 1.79
CA THR A 330 -9.65 -10.72 1.16
C THR A 330 -9.50 -9.30 0.63
N SER A 331 -8.78 -8.44 1.37
CA SER A 331 -8.48 -7.08 0.96
C SER A 331 -7.37 -6.97 -0.07
N ALA A 332 -6.33 -7.81 -0.06
CA ALA A 332 -5.27 -7.77 -1.07
C ALA A 332 -5.80 -7.97 -2.50
N ILE A 333 -6.85 -8.78 -2.65
CA ILE A 333 -7.53 -8.99 -3.94
C ILE A 333 -8.12 -7.67 -4.46
N GLY A 334 -8.88 -6.96 -3.63
CA GLY A 334 -9.48 -5.69 -4.00
C GLY A 334 -8.44 -4.58 -4.13
N ALA A 335 -7.44 -4.54 -3.24
CA ALA A 335 -6.35 -3.59 -3.23
C ALA A 335 -5.53 -3.63 -4.53
N THR A 336 -5.25 -4.84 -5.04
CA THR A 336 -4.55 -5.01 -6.32
C THR A 336 -5.39 -4.48 -7.48
N GLU A 337 -6.68 -4.84 -7.54
CA GLU A 337 -7.56 -4.42 -8.65
C GLU A 337 -7.81 -2.91 -8.62
N ILE A 338 -8.00 -2.31 -7.46
CA ILE A 338 -8.26 -0.87 -7.35
C ILE A 338 -7.01 -0.04 -7.68
N ALA A 339 -5.82 -0.48 -7.23
CA ALA A 339 -4.55 0.16 -7.54
C ALA A 339 -4.19 0.05 -9.03
N ARG A 340 -4.49 -1.09 -9.67
CA ARG A 340 -4.31 -1.27 -11.11
C ARG A 340 -4.99 -0.16 -11.93
N TYR A 341 -6.16 0.33 -11.49
CA TYR A 341 -6.88 1.38 -12.20
C TYR A 341 -6.58 2.81 -11.73
N GLY A 342 -5.87 2.99 -10.61
CA GLY A 342 -5.38 4.32 -10.26
C GLY A 342 -5.23 4.66 -8.79
N THR A 343 -5.54 3.76 -7.85
CA THR A 343 -5.25 4.03 -6.43
C THR A 343 -3.74 4.23 -6.22
N ALA A 344 -3.39 5.30 -5.52
CA ALA A 344 -2.01 5.74 -5.34
C ALA A 344 -1.39 5.18 -4.06
N MET A 345 -2.19 5.00 -3.01
CA MET A 345 -1.76 4.43 -1.74
C MET A 345 -2.79 3.43 -1.21
N LEU A 346 -2.31 2.34 -0.61
CA LEU A 346 -3.13 1.28 -0.03
C LEU A 346 -2.92 1.21 1.48
N CYS A 347 -3.97 1.44 2.25
CA CYS A 347 -3.94 1.20 3.69
C CYS A 347 -4.01 -0.30 3.90
N TYR A 348 -3.03 -0.84 4.61
CA TYR A 348 -2.99 -2.27 4.84
C TYR A 348 -4.19 -2.75 5.68
N VAL A 349 -4.42 -4.05 5.63
CA VAL A 349 -5.36 -4.74 6.51
C VAL A 349 -4.60 -5.91 7.09
N THR A 350 -4.66 -6.08 8.40
CA THR A 350 -3.93 -7.14 9.10
C THR A 350 -4.78 -8.41 9.17
N PRO A 351 -4.20 -9.58 9.46
CA PRO A 351 -4.97 -10.78 9.76
C PRO A 351 -5.98 -10.60 10.91
N LYS A 352 -5.71 -9.69 11.85
CA LYS A 352 -6.57 -9.42 13.02
C LYS A 352 -7.63 -8.35 12.80
N GLU A 353 -7.77 -7.82 11.59
CA GLU A 353 -8.91 -6.95 11.29
C GLU A 353 -10.22 -7.64 11.70
N HIS A 354 -11.14 -6.86 12.28
CA HIS A 354 -12.40 -7.35 12.88
C HIS A 354 -12.27 -8.29 14.09
N LEU A 355 -11.05 -8.58 14.57
CA LEU A 355 -10.82 -9.54 15.66
C LEU A 355 -10.05 -8.96 16.85
N GLY A 356 -9.11 -8.04 16.64
CA GLY A 356 -8.35 -7.43 17.72
C GLY A 356 -7.16 -6.60 17.26
N LEU A 357 -6.33 -6.18 18.22
CA LEU A 357 -5.15 -5.38 17.92
C LEU A 357 -4.02 -6.24 17.31
N PRO A 358 -3.40 -5.81 16.19
CA PRO A 358 -2.31 -6.54 15.57
C PRO A 358 -1.05 -6.53 16.46
N ASN A 359 -0.39 -7.68 16.54
CA ASN A 359 0.96 -7.79 17.09
C ASN A 359 2.01 -7.61 15.98
N LYS A 360 3.28 -7.75 16.33
CA LYS A 360 4.42 -7.59 15.42
C LYS A 360 4.37 -8.50 14.18
N ASP A 361 3.94 -9.75 14.34
CA ASP A 361 3.84 -10.71 13.24
C ASP A 361 2.66 -10.40 12.32
N ASP A 362 1.54 -9.95 12.89
CA ASP A 362 0.37 -9.48 12.12
C ASP A 362 0.72 -8.24 11.29
N VAL A 363 1.52 -7.32 11.85
CA VAL A 363 2.02 -6.13 11.15
C VAL A 363 2.91 -6.55 9.98
N LYS A 364 3.89 -7.45 10.19
CA LYS A 364 4.73 -7.97 9.10
C LYS A 364 3.88 -8.60 8.01
N THR A 365 2.93 -9.46 8.39
CA THR A 365 2.03 -10.15 7.46
C THR A 365 1.25 -9.15 6.62
N GLY A 366 0.61 -8.16 7.26
CA GLY A 366 -0.11 -7.10 6.56
C GLY A 366 0.77 -6.31 5.60
N VAL A 367 1.97 -5.89 6.03
CA VAL A 367 2.91 -5.11 5.20
C VAL A 367 3.35 -5.92 3.98
N ILE A 368 3.82 -7.16 4.16
CA ILE A 368 4.25 -8.01 3.05
C ILE A 368 3.10 -8.28 2.08
N THR A 369 1.90 -8.60 2.59
CA THR A 369 0.71 -8.81 1.76
C THR A 369 0.38 -7.59 0.90
N TYR A 370 0.50 -6.38 1.46
CA TYR A 370 0.22 -5.16 0.72
C TYR A 370 1.36 -4.74 -0.21
N LYS A 371 2.63 -5.04 0.09
CA LYS A 371 3.71 -4.89 -0.91
C LYS A 371 3.51 -5.81 -2.10
N ILE A 372 3.00 -7.03 -1.89
CA ILE A 372 2.62 -7.92 -2.99
C ILE A 372 1.50 -7.29 -3.82
N ALA A 373 0.44 -6.78 -3.19
CA ALA A 373 -0.69 -6.16 -3.89
C ALA A 373 -0.26 -4.91 -4.69
N ALA A 374 0.53 -4.03 -4.07
CA ALA A 374 1.07 -2.83 -4.71
C ALA A 374 1.95 -3.19 -5.92
N HIS A 375 2.90 -4.10 -5.73
CA HIS A 375 3.79 -4.54 -6.81
C HIS A 375 3.04 -5.25 -7.95
N ALA A 376 2.05 -6.08 -7.63
CA ALA A 376 1.19 -6.72 -8.63
C ALA A 376 0.38 -5.69 -9.43
N ALA A 377 -0.09 -4.63 -8.78
CA ALA A 377 -0.74 -3.51 -9.47
C ALA A 377 0.25 -2.74 -10.36
N ASP A 378 1.48 -2.50 -9.92
CA ASP A 378 2.52 -1.85 -10.73
C ASP A 378 2.91 -2.68 -11.97
N LEU A 379 3.01 -4.00 -11.85
CA LEU A 379 3.16 -4.91 -13.00
C LEU A 379 1.96 -4.79 -13.95
N ALA A 380 0.73 -4.80 -13.43
CA ALA A 380 -0.48 -4.70 -14.24
C ALA A 380 -0.64 -3.33 -14.92
N LYS A 381 -0.12 -2.26 -14.31
CA LYS A 381 -0.01 -0.91 -14.88
C LYS A 381 1.08 -0.81 -15.96
N GLY A 382 2.00 -1.77 -16.03
CA GLY A 382 3.20 -1.70 -16.87
C GLY A 382 4.17 -0.61 -16.38
N HIS A 383 4.27 -0.39 -15.07
CA HIS A 383 5.16 0.63 -14.51
C HIS A 383 6.62 0.33 -14.91
N PRO A 384 7.38 1.34 -15.39
CA PRO A 384 8.81 1.16 -15.71
C PRO A 384 9.59 0.55 -14.55
N GLY A 385 10.41 -0.46 -14.83
CA GLY A 385 11.24 -1.14 -13.83
C GLY A 385 10.54 -2.20 -12.96
N ALA A 386 9.20 -2.26 -12.92
CA ALA A 386 8.49 -3.21 -12.06
C ALA A 386 8.83 -4.68 -12.40
N HIS A 387 8.91 -5.01 -13.69
CA HIS A 387 9.26 -6.37 -14.15
C HIS A 387 10.69 -6.80 -13.81
N GLU A 388 11.63 -5.88 -13.58
CA GLU A 388 13.04 -6.22 -13.40
C GLU A 388 13.27 -7.11 -12.18
N ARG A 389 12.50 -6.89 -11.11
CA ARG A 389 12.56 -7.72 -9.90
C ARG A 389 12.02 -9.12 -10.15
N ASP A 390 10.87 -9.24 -10.81
CA ASP A 390 10.25 -10.53 -11.16
C ASP A 390 11.17 -11.35 -12.07
N ASP A 391 11.76 -10.72 -13.07
CA ASP A 391 12.66 -11.37 -14.02
C ASP A 391 13.97 -11.79 -13.34
N ALA A 392 14.54 -10.93 -12.49
CA ALA A 392 15.74 -11.26 -11.73
C ALA A 392 15.52 -12.46 -10.78
N LEU A 393 14.40 -12.46 -10.04
CA LEU A 393 14.03 -13.55 -9.14
C LEU A 393 13.71 -14.83 -9.92
N SER A 394 12.97 -14.73 -11.02
CA SER A 394 12.62 -15.87 -11.88
C SER A 394 13.86 -16.49 -12.53
N LYS A 395 14.81 -15.65 -12.97
CA LYS A 395 16.11 -16.10 -13.47
C LYS A 395 16.91 -16.80 -12.38
N ALA A 396 16.99 -16.23 -11.17
CA ALA A 396 17.65 -16.88 -10.03
C ALA A 396 17.04 -18.24 -9.70
N ARG A 397 15.71 -18.34 -9.77
CA ARG A 397 14.97 -19.59 -9.58
C ARG A 397 15.32 -20.63 -10.64
N PHE A 398 15.31 -20.23 -11.92
CA PHE A 398 15.60 -21.15 -13.03
C PHE A 398 17.06 -21.62 -13.03
N GLU A 399 17.99 -20.75 -12.64
CA GLU A 399 19.42 -21.04 -12.52
C GLU A 399 19.81 -21.69 -11.18
N PHE A 400 18.83 -22.01 -10.33
CA PHE A 400 19.02 -22.63 -9.01
C PHE A 400 19.96 -21.83 -8.07
N ARG A 401 20.00 -20.51 -8.23
CA ARG A 401 20.70 -19.59 -7.33
C ARG A 401 19.83 -19.29 -6.11
N TRP A 402 19.66 -20.28 -5.23
CA TRP A 402 18.72 -20.22 -4.10
C TRP A 402 18.93 -19.00 -3.20
N ARG A 403 20.19 -18.68 -2.85
CA ARG A 403 20.53 -17.50 -2.04
C ARG A 403 20.05 -16.20 -2.69
N ASP A 404 20.25 -16.07 -4.00
CA ASP A 404 19.81 -14.89 -4.74
C ASP A 404 18.29 -14.83 -4.85
N GLN A 405 17.64 -15.98 -5.05
CA GLN A 405 16.17 -16.07 -5.05
C GLN A 405 15.57 -15.62 -3.72
N PHE A 406 16.15 -16.03 -2.58
CA PHE A 406 15.70 -15.58 -1.26
C PHE A 406 15.93 -14.09 -1.09
N ALA A 407 17.15 -13.61 -1.38
CA ALA A 407 17.54 -12.21 -1.22
C ALA A 407 16.69 -11.24 -2.07
N LEU A 408 16.23 -11.67 -3.25
CA LEU A 408 15.38 -10.86 -4.14
C LEU A 408 13.90 -10.86 -3.73
N SER A 409 13.47 -11.80 -2.88
CA SER A 409 12.07 -11.89 -2.44
C SER A 409 11.67 -10.74 -1.50
N LEU A 410 10.37 -10.54 -1.29
CA LEU A 410 9.85 -9.51 -0.38
C LEU A 410 10.10 -9.85 1.10
N ASP A 411 10.24 -11.15 1.42
CA ASP A 411 10.55 -11.64 2.76
C ASP A 411 11.62 -12.74 2.69
N PRO A 412 12.90 -12.36 2.57
CA PRO A 412 14.00 -13.30 2.41
C PRO A 412 14.10 -14.33 3.55
N VAL A 413 13.77 -13.90 4.77
CA VAL A 413 13.85 -14.74 5.97
C VAL A 413 12.84 -15.89 5.88
N THR A 414 11.60 -15.60 5.50
CA THR A 414 10.56 -16.64 5.35
C THR A 414 10.85 -17.54 4.15
N ALA A 415 11.32 -16.97 3.03
CA ALA A 415 11.64 -17.75 1.84
C ALA A 415 12.74 -18.79 2.11
N GLU A 416 13.80 -18.40 2.83
CA GLU A 416 14.86 -19.33 3.23
C GLU A 416 14.37 -20.35 4.27
N ALA A 417 13.62 -19.91 5.29
CA ALA A 417 13.10 -20.80 6.32
C ALA A 417 12.25 -21.95 5.75
N PHE A 418 11.31 -21.65 4.84
CA PHE A 418 10.44 -22.67 4.22
C PHE A 418 11.21 -23.67 3.34
N HIS A 419 12.28 -23.24 2.68
CA HIS A 419 13.16 -24.16 1.97
C HIS A 419 13.88 -25.09 2.96
N ASP A 420 14.41 -24.52 4.04
CA ASP A 420 15.27 -25.21 5.00
C ASP A 420 14.53 -26.14 5.95
N GLU A 421 13.21 -26.01 6.09
CA GLU A 421 12.37 -27.00 6.77
C GLU A 421 12.58 -28.43 6.23
N THR A 422 12.93 -28.57 4.95
CA THR A 422 13.13 -29.87 4.31
C THR A 422 14.53 -30.09 3.76
N LEU A 423 15.24 -29.01 3.39
CA LEU A 423 16.60 -29.07 2.83
C LEU A 423 17.55 -28.07 3.50
N PRO A 424 17.84 -28.21 4.82
CA PRO A 424 18.60 -27.21 5.58
C PRO A 424 20.10 -27.18 5.26
N ALA A 425 20.64 -28.27 4.70
CA ALA A 425 22.08 -28.39 4.47
C ALA A 425 22.56 -27.37 3.43
N GLU A 426 23.68 -26.69 3.69
CA GLU A 426 24.25 -25.67 2.78
C GLU A 426 24.42 -26.15 1.32
N PRO A 427 24.84 -27.39 1.03
CA PRO A 427 24.90 -27.88 -0.36
C PRO A 427 23.55 -27.88 -1.10
N ALA A 428 22.42 -27.86 -0.38
CA ALA A 428 21.09 -27.75 -0.99
C ALA A 428 20.85 -26.37 -1.60
N LYS A 429 21.54 -25.31 -1.15
CA LYS A 429 21.43 -23.95 -1.70
C LYS A 429 22.05 -23.81 -3.10
N THR A 430 22.68 -24.87 -3.60
CA THR A 430 23.20 -24.98 -4.97
C THR A 430 22.59 -26.18 -5.71
N ALA A 431 21.59 -26.86 -5.13
CA ALA A 431 20.98 -28.03 -5.72
C ALA A 431 20.03 -27.65 -6.86
N HIS A 432 20.06 -28.41 -7.95
CA HIS A 432 19.18 -28.22 -9.11
C HIS A 432 17.78 -28.83 -8.91
N PHE A 433 17.23 -28.72 -7.71
CA PHE A 433 15.89 -29.19 -7.34
C PHE A 433 15.52 -28.68 -5.93
N CYS A 434 14.24 -28.75 -5.58
CA CYS A 434 13.76 -28.66 -4.19
C CYS A 434 13.07 -29.96 -3.77
N SER A 435 12.64 -30.03 -2.51
CA SER A 435 11.95 -31.19 -1.93
C SER A 435 10.65 -31.56 -2.64
N MET A 436 9.96 -30.60 -3.26
CA MET A 436 8.69 -30.85 -3.96
C MET A 436 8.83 -31.83 -5.14
N CYS A 437 9.88 -31.72 -5.95
CA CYS A 437 10.07 -32.58 -7.13
C CYS A 437 11.20 -33.59 -6.94
N GLY A 438 12.12 -33.33 -5.99
CA GLY A 438 13.36 -34.06 -5.86
C GLY A 438 14.24 -33.95 -7.11
N PRO A 439 15.38 -34.64 -7.13
CA PRO A 439 16.34 -34.51 -8.22
C PRO A 439 15.75 -34.94 -9.56
N LYS A 440 15.04 -36.07 -9.63
CA LYS A 440 14.68 -36.69 -10.92
C LYS A 440 13.58 -35.96 -11.69
N PHE A 441 12.67 -35.26 -11.01
CA PHE A 441 11.45 -34.73 -11.62
C PHE A 441 11.38 -33.20 -11.62
N CYS A 442 12.47 -32.51 -11.27
CA CYS A 442 12.50 -31.06 -11.35
C CYS A 442 12.37 -30.59 -12.81
N SER A 443 11.26 -29.95 -13.14
CA SER A 443 10.95 -29.46 -14.48
C SER A 443 11.97 -28.44 -15.00
N MET A 444 12.46 -27.56 -14.13
CA MET A 444 13.48 -26.56 -14.51
C MET A 444 14.82 -27.21 -14.82
N ARG A 445 15.21 -28.25 -14.07
CA ARG A 445 16.44 -29.00 -14.36
C ARG A 445 16.36 -29.73 -15.68
N ILE A 446 15.25 -30.44 -15.92
CA ILE A 446 14.99 -31.11 -17.20
C ILE A 446 15.02 -30.09 -18.35
N SER A 447 14.45 -28.91 -18.15
CA SER A 447 14.48 -27.83 -19.16
C SER A 447 15.88 -27.29 -19.40
N GLN A 448 16.72 -27.20 -18.35
CA GLN A 448 18.13 -26.81 -18.48
C GLN A 448 18.92 -27.88 -19.26
N ASP A 449 18.74 -29.16 -18.93
CA ASP A 449 19.37 -30.27 -19.66
C ASP A 449 19.01 -30.23 -21.16
N ILE A 450 17.74 -29.96 -21.50
CA ILE A 450 17.28 -29.77 -22.89
C ILE A 450 17.95 -28.55 -23.55
N ARG A 451 18.06 -27.42 -22.84
CA ARG A 451 18.74 -26.22 -23.38
C ARG A 451 20.22 -26.46 -23.62
N ASP A 452 20.88 -27.19 -22.74
CA ASP A 452 22.30 -27.48 -22.86
C ASP A 452 22.57 -28.47 -24.01
N GLU A 453 21.68 -29.46 -24.21
CA GLU A 453 21.82 -30.44 -25.29
C GLU A 453 21.41 -29.89 -26.67
N TYR A 454 20.36 -29.06 -26.73
CA TYR A 454 19.73 -28.67 -28.00
C TYR A 454 19.73 -27.16 -28.27
N GLY A 455 20.17 -26.31 -27.34
CA GLY A 455 20.00 -24.85 -27.46
C GLY A 455 20.98 -24.13 -28.39
N SER A 456 22.06 -24.78 -28.83
CA SER A 456 23.03 -24.16 -29.75
C SER A 456 22.51 -24.09 -31.18
N ALA A 457 22.99 -23.10 -31.95
CA ALA A 457 22.61 -22.95 -33.36
C ALA A 457 22.97 -24.19 -34.19
N GLU A 458 24.10 -24.83 -33.86
CA GLU A 458 24.57 -26.05 -34.48
C GLU A 458 23.69 -27.27 -34.13
N ALA A 459 23.28 -27.40 -32.86
CA ALA A 459 22.39 -28.48 -32.44
C ALA A 459 20.98 -28.33 -33.03
N GLN A 460 20.46 -27.10 -33.12
CA GLN A 460 19.21 -26.78 -33.79
C GLN A 460 19.27 -27.05 -35.30
N ALA A 461 20.37 -26.68 -35.96
CA ALA A 461 20.58 -27.00 -37.37
C ALA A 461 20.67 -28.52 -37.61
N ALA A 462 21.39 -29.24 -36.74
CA ALA A 462 21.49 -30.70 -36.80
C ALA A 462 20.13 -31.40 -36.55
N LEU A 463 19.25 -30.83 -35.73
CA LEU A 463 17.87 -31.30 -35.56
C LEU A 463 17.02 -31.07 -36.81
N ALA A 464 17.17 -29.93 -37.48
CA ALA A 464 16.52 -29.65 -38.77
C ALA A 464 16.99 -30.62 -39.87
N ASP A 465 18.28 -30.96 -39.90
CA ASP A 465 18.82 -31.98 -40.81
C ASP A 465 18.35 -33.40 -40.44
N ARG A 466 18.21 -33.71 -39.15
CA ARG A 466 17.58 -34.97 -38.69
C ARG A 466 16.11 -35.06 -39.05
N ALA A 467 15.38 -33.95 -39.21
CA ALA A 467 14.01 -33.97 -39.74
C ALA A 467 13.97 -34.42 -41.20
N THR A 468 15.02 -34.12 -41.99
CA THR A 468 15.24 -34.66 -43.33
C THR A 468 15.52 -36.17 -43.26
N GLY A 469 16.40 -36.61 -42.36
CA GLY A 469 16.67 -38.03 -42.12
C GLY A 469 15.46 -38.82 -41.58
N MET A 470 14.59 -38.20 -40.78
CA MET A 470 13.33 -38.79 -40.31
C MET A 470 12.28 -38.83 -41.41
N ARG A 471 12.26 -37.84 -42.32
CA ARG A 471 11.45 -37.88 -43.56
C ARG A 471 11.92 -39.00 -44.48
N GLU A 472 13.22 -39.15 -44.68
CA GLU A 472 13.80 -40.24 -45.47
C GLU A 472 13.47 -41.60 -44.86
N LYS A 473 13.60 -41.76 -43.53
CA LYS A 473 13.21 -42.99 -42.83
C LYS A 473 11.70 -43.24 -42.88
N SER A 474 10.87 -42.21 -42.85
CA SER A 474 9.42 -42.33 -43.09
C SER A 474 9.09 -42.72 -44.53
N GLN A 475 9.81 -42.18 -45.52
CA GLN A 475 9.66 -42.58 -46.93
C GLN A 475 10.13 -44.02 -47.16
N GLU A 476 11.25 -44.42 -46.56
CA GLU A 476 11.77 -45.80 -46.59
C GLU A 476 10.79 -46.78 -45.90
N PHE A 477 10.23 -46.39 -44.75
CA PHE A 477 9.19 -47.15 -44.06
C PHE A 477 7.93 -47.32 -44.93
N LEU A 478 7.44 -46.25 -45.55
CA LEU A 478 6.30 -46.32 -46.48
C LEU A 478 6.62 -47.14 -47.74
N ALA A 479 7.81 -46.99 -48.33
CA ALA A 479 8.27 -47.74 -49.50
C ALA A 479 8.45 -49.24 -49.20
N SER A 480 8.80 -49.60 -47.95
CA SER A 480 8.83 -50.99 -47.47
C SER A 480 7.45 -51.56 -47.12
N GLY A 481 6.37 -50.83 -47.42
CA GLY A 481 4.98 -51.24 -47.22
C GLY A 481 4.41 -50.96 -45.84
N GLY A 482 5.04 -50.06 -45.05
CA GLY A 482 4.55 -49.62 -43.75
C GLY A 482 4.52 -50.71 -42.67
N LYS A 483 5.38 -51.73 -42.78
CA LYS A 483 5.42 -52.87 -41.85
C LYS A 483 6.45 -52.63 -40.74
N VAL A 484 5.99 -52.73 -39.50
CA VAL A 484 6.82 -52.53 -38.29
C VAL A 484 7.76 -53.72 -38.02
N TYR A 485 7.44 -54.90 -38.53
CA TYR A 485 8.26 -56.11 -38.38
C TYR A 485 8.92 -56.47 -39.72
N LEU A 486 10.24 -56.35 -39.77
CA LEU A 486 11.06 -56.85 -40.88
C LEU A 486 11.17 -58.39 -40.79
N PRO A 487 11.40 -59.11 -41.91
CA PRO A 487 11.59 -60.56 -41.88
C PRO A 487 12.72 -60.95 -40.93
N GLU A 488 12.55 -62.02 -40.17
CA GLU A 488 13.59 -62.51 -39.25
C GLU A 488 14.91 -62.72 -40.01
N PRO A 489 16.04 -62.23 -39.46
CA PRO A 489 17.34 -62.38 -40.10
C PRO A 489 17.67 -63.87 -40.23
N ARG A 490 17.91 -64.33 -41.47
CA ARG A 490 18.43 -65.67 -41.72
C ARG A 490 19.87 -65.75 -41.22
N LEU A 491 20.09 -66.57 -40.20
CA LEU A 491 21.43 -66.98 -39.81
C LEU A 491 22.02 -67.88 -40.91
N PRO A 492 23.31 -67.71 -41.26
CA PRO A 492 23.96 -68.58 -42.24
C PRO A 492 24.03 -70.02 -41.72
N GLU A 493 23.74 -70.98 -42.59
CA GLU A 493 23.75 -72.41 -42.26
C GLU A 493 25.14 -72.84 -41.77
N ALA A 494 25.15 -73.59 -40.66
CA ALA A 494 26.37 -74.15 -40.08
C ALA A 494 27.01 -75.14 -41.06
N VAL A 495 28.28 -74.91 -41.39
CA VAL A 495 29.12 -75.87 -42.10
C VAL A 495 29.40 -77.03 -41.15
N SER A 496 28.84 -78.22 -41.44
CA SER A 496 29.17 -79.47 -40.76
C SER A 496 30.60 -79.93 -41.09
N PRO A 497 31.26 -80.68 -40.18
CA PRO A 497 32.71 -80.95 -40.21
C PRO A 497 33.20 -81.77 -41.42
#